data_AF-A0A1M6H9L0-F1
#
_entry.id   AF-A0A1M6H9L0-F1
#
_cell.length_a   1.000
_cell.length_b   1.000
_cell.length_c   1.000
_cell.angle_alpha   90.00
_cell.angle_beta   90.00
_cell.angle_gamma   90.00
#
_symmetry.space_group_name_H-M   'P 1'
#
loop_
_entity.id
_entity.type
_entity.pdbx_description
1 polymer ?
#
loop_
_entity_poly.entity_id
_entity_poly.type
_entity_poly.pdbx_seq_one_letter_code
_entity_poly.pdbx_strand_id
1 'polypeptide(L)' 'MNIQTEKIELIKMLLDTENPKIIESIKNIFKKAKTADFWDDLSVEQRKEIETASLEIENGEITDYEFFIEKHR' A
#
# COMPACT_ATOMS: atom_id res chain seq x y z
N MET A 1 -24.03 0.56 -18.67
CA MET A 1 -23.89 -0.06 -17.34
C MET A 1 -24.44 0.90 -16.31
N ASN A 2 -25.49 0.51 -15.56
CA ASN A 2 -26.07 1.38 -14.53
C ASN A 2 -25.43 1.05 -13.18
N ILE A 3 -24.47 1.87 -12.76
CA ILE A 3 -23.71 1.69 -11.52
C ILE A 3 -24.62 1.59 -10.28
N GLN A 4 -25.77 2.26 -10.29
CA GLN A 4 -26.69 2.19 -9.15
C GLN A 4 -27.36 0.81 -9.05
N THR A 5 -27.72 0.22 -10.19
CA THR A 5 -28.28 -1.14 -10.25
C THR A 5 -27.28 -2.16 -9.73
N GLU A 6 -26.02 -2.09 -10.18
CA GLU A 6 -24.97 -3.01 -9.75
C GLU A 6 -24.66 -2.91 -8.25
N LYS A 7 -24.66 -1.69 -7.69
CA LYS A 7 -24.50 -1.50 -6.24
C LYS A 7 -25.59 -2.20 -5.44
N ILE A 8 -26.84 -2.12 -5.90
CA ILE A 8 -27.97 -2.78 -5.24
C ILE A 8 -27.82 -4.31 -5.30
N GLU A 9 -27.40 -4.85 -6.44
CA GLU A 9 -27.16 -6.29 -6.59
C GLU A 9 -26.04 -6.78 -5.66
N LEU A 10 -24.92 -6.06 -5.60
CA LEU A 10 -23.82 -6.38 -4.70
C LEU A 10 -24.24 -6.35 -3.21
N ILE A 11 -25.07 -5.40 -2.81
CA ILE A 11 -25.60 -5.32 -1.44
C ILE A 11 -26.47 -6.54 -1.13
N LYS A 12 -27.34 -6.96 -2.06
CA LYS A 12 -28.18 -8.16 -1.87
C LYS A 12 -27.32 -9.40 -1.69
N MET A 13 -26.36 -9.62 -2.60
CA MET A 13 -25.43 -10.75 -2.50
C MET A 13 -24.66 -10.76 -1.18
N LEU A 14 -24.26 -9.59 -0.69
CA LEU A 14 -23.55 -9.47 0.59
C LEU A 14 -24.46 -9.78 1.79
N LEU A 15 -25.73 -9.35 1.77
CA LEU A 15 -26.71 -9.66 2.83
C LEU A 15 -27.02 -11.16 2.92
N ASP A 16 -27.06 -11.84 1.78
CA ASP A 16 -27.32 -13.28 1.70
C ASP A 16 -26.07 -14.15 2.03
N THR A 17 -24.89 -13.53 2.14
CA THR A 17 -23.64 -14.26 2.40
C THR A 17 -23.45 -14.51 3.89
N GLU A 18 -23.49 -15.78 4.31
CA GLU A 18 -23.21 -16.17 5.70
C GLU A 18 -21.73 -16.52 5.96
N ASN A 19 -20.95 -16.78 4.90
CA ASN A 19 -19.57 -17.20 5.06
C ASN A 19 -18.68 -16.04 5.55
N PRO A 20 -18.13 -16.10 6.78
CA PRO A 20 -17.38 -15.00 7.37
C PRO A 20 -16.09 -14.67 6.59
N LYS A 21 -15.46 -15.65 5.93
CA LYS A 21 -14.24 -15.43 5.13
C LYS A 21 -14.50 -14.56 3.90
N ILE A 22 -15.68 -14.70 3.29
CA ILE A 22 -16.08 -13.91 2.12
C ILE A 22 -16.31 -12.46 2.56
N ILE A 23 -17.05 -12.25 3.66
CA ILE A 23 -17.31 -10.92 4.23
C ILE A 23 -16.00 -10.22 4.60
N GLU A 24 -15.06 -10.94 5.21
CA GLU A 24 -13.75 -10.40 5.59
C GLU A 24 -12.92 -9.97 4.35
N SER A 25 -12.92 -10.80 3.31
CA SER A 25 -12.22 -10.49 2.05
C SER A 25 -12.76 -9.20 1.41
N ILE A 26 -14.08 -9.03 1.37
CA ILE A 26 -14.72 -7.80 0.87
C ILE A 26 -14.35 -6.59 1.71
N LYS A 27 -14.35 -6.71 3.05
CA LYS A 27 -13.90 -5.63 3.94
C LYS A 27 -12.45 -5.23 3.66
N ASN A 28 -11.57 -6.19 3.40
CA ASN A 28 -10.17 -5.93 3.09
C ASN A 28 -9.98 -5.19 1.77
N ILE A 29 -10.79 -5.50 0.75
CA ILE A 29 -10.79 -4.76 -0.53
C ILE A 29 -11.13 -3.27 -0.27
N PHE A 30 -12.18 -2.98 0.49
CA PHE A 30 -12.55 -1.60 0.81
C PHE A 30 -11.54 -0.90 1.71
N LYS A 31 -10.86 -1.61 2.61
CA LYS A 31 -9.76 -1.04 3.41
C LYS A 31 -8.59 -0.64 2.53
N LYS A 32 -8.12 -1.55 1.67
CA LYS A 32 -7.03 -1.29 0.72
C LYS A 32 -7.36 -0.16 -0.25
N ALA A 33 -8.61 -0.04 -0.66
CA ALA A 33 -9.06 1.05 -1.52
C ALA A 33 -9.14 2.43 -0.81
N LYS A 34 -9.18 2.45 0.54
CA LYS A 34 -9.23 3.69 1.34
C LYS A 34 -7.87 4.11 1.86
N THR A 35 -6.99 3.16 2.12
CA THR A 35 -5.61 3.45 2.44
C THR A 35 -4.89 3.66 1.12
N ALA A 36 -4.75 4.93 0.68
CA ALA A 36 -3.61 5.27 -0.15
C ALA A 36 -2.38 4.76 0.63
N ASP A 37 -1.60 3.89 0.00
CA ASP A 37 -0.33 3.50 0.61
C ASP A 37 0.50 4.78 0.75
N PHE A 38 1.33 4.93 1.78
CA PHE A 38 2.15 6.15 1.90
C PHE A 38 3.02 6.33 0.64
N TRP A 39 3.30 5.23 -0.06
CA TRP A 39 3.93 5.19 -1.38
C TRP A 39 3.22 6.06 -2.44
N ASP A 40 1.89 6.14 -2.38
CA ASP A 40 1.07 6.93 -3.29
C ASP A 40 1.15 8.44 -2.96
N ASP A 41 1.50 8.79 -1.71
CA ASP A 41 1.69 10.15 -1.24
C ASP A 41 3.12 10.69 -1.50
N LEU A 42 4.06 9.83 -1.92
CA LEU A 42 5.43 10.23 -2.23
C LEU A 42 5.54 10.95 -3.58
N SER A 43 6.40 11.96 -3.65
CA SER A 43 6.77 12.60 -4.90
C SER A 43 7.51 11.62 -5.83
N VAL A 44 7.60 11.96 -7.12
CA VAL A 44 8.37 11.15 -8.08
C VAL A 44 9.84 11.07 -7.69
N GLU A 45 10.39 12.17 -7.18
CA GLU A 45 11.78 12.27 -6.71
C GLU A 45 12.00 11.38 -5.48
N GLN A 46 11.09 11.39 -4.51
CA GLN A 46 11.19 10.55 -3.31
C GLN A 46 11.13 9.06 -3.65
N ARG A 47 10.25 8.65 -4.59
CA ARG A 47 10.19 7.27 -5.05
C ARG A 47 11.48 6.84 -5.76
N LYS A 48 12.03 7.70 -6.62
CA LYS A 48 13.32 7.45 -7.30
C LYS A 48 14.48 7.32 -6.32
N GLU A 49 14.50 8.14 -5.26
CA GLU A 49 15.50 8.07 -4.21
C GLU A 49 15.43 6.73 -3.47
N ILE A 50 14.24 6.27 -3.09
CA ILE A 50 14.04 4.97 -2.43
C ILE A 50 14.44 3.81 -3.36
N GLU A 51 14.08 3.86 -4.63
CA GLU A 51 14.47 2.85 -5.63
C GLU A 51 16.01 2.81 -5.80
N THR A 52 16.66 3.98 -5.84
CA THR A 52 18.12 4.07 -5.93
C THR A 52 18.78 3.50 -4.68
N ALA A 53 18.34 3.91 -3.49
CA ALA A 53 18.86 3.40 -2.23
C ALA A 53 18.69 1.87 -2.10
N SER A 54 17.60 1.31 -2.65
CA SER A 54 17.40 -0.14 -2.66
C SER A 54 18.47 -0.86 -3.48
N LEU A 55 18.83 -0.32 -4.65
CA LEU A 55 19.92 -0.84 -5.48
C LEU A 55 21.29 -0.69 -4.81
N GLU A 56 21.55 0.45 -4.17
CA GLU A 56 22.77 0.69 -3.41
C GLU A 56 22.93 -0.36 -2.28
N ILE A 57 21.85 -0.64 -1.54
CA ILE A 57 21.84 -1.69 -0.51
C ILE A 57 22.14 -3.07 -1.09
N GLU A 58 21.51 -3.44 -2.21
CA GLU A 58 21.77 -4.71 -2.90
C GLU A 58 23.23 -4.84 -3.37
N ASN A 59 23.84 -3.73 -3.79
CA ASN A 59 25.24 -3.66 -4.19
C ASN A 59 26.21 -3.59 -2.99
N GLY A 60 25.71 -3.54 -1.75
CA GLY A 60 26.52 -3.41 -0.54
C GLY A 60 27.09 -2.00 -0.33
N GLU A 61 26.57 -1.00 -1.03
CA GLU A 61 26.91 0.42 -0.91
C GLU A 61 26.25 1.05 0.33
N ILE A 62 26.45 0.41 1.48
CA ILE A 62 25.90 0.82 2.77
C ILE A 62 27.02 1.31 3.68
N THR A 63 26.69 2.26 4.55
CA THR A 63 27.55 2.68 5.65
C THR A 63 26.82 2.49 6.97
N ASP A 64 27.56 2.17 8.02
CA ASP A 64 27.05 2.23 9.37
C ASP A 64 26.62 3.67 9.72
N TYR A 65 25.47 3.79 10.41
CA TYR A 65 24.86 5.07 10.74
C TYR A 65 25.70 5.88 11.72
N GLU A 66 26.20 5.22 12.78
CA GLU A 66 26.99 5.90 13.82
C GLU A 66 28.29 6.42 13.21
N PHE A 67 28.95 5.61 12.38
CA PHE A 67 30.16 6.01 11.65
C PHE A 67 29.92 7.19 10.69
N PHE A 68 28.76 7.23 10.02
CA PHE A 68 28.41 8.32 9.12
C PHE A 68 28.20 9.64 9.89
N ILE A 69 27.41 9.62 10.97
CA ILE A 69 27.08 10.82 11.76
C ILE A 69 28.29 11.38 12.52
N GLU A 70 29.22 10.54 12.97
CA GLU A 70 30.44 10.99 13.64
C GLU A 70 31.23 12.01 12.79
N LYS A 71 31.24 11.85 11.47
CA LYS A 71 31.93 12.76 10.53
C LYS A 71 31.23 14.10 10.31
N HIS A 72 30.00 14.24 10.78
CA HIS A 72 29.14 15.41 10.57
C HIS A 72 28.72 16.11 11.87
N ARG A 73 29.31 15.71 13.00
CA ARG A 73 29.23 16.41 14.29
C ARG A 73 30.38 17.40 14.45
#